data_AF-A0A6L2P513-F1
#
_entry.id   AF-A0A6L2P513-F1
#
_cell.length_a   1.000
_cell.length_b   1.000
_cell.length_c   1.000
_cell.angle_alpha   90.00
_cell.angle_beta   90.00
_cell.angle_gamma   90.00
#
_symmetry.space_group_name_H-M   'P 1'
#
loop_
_entity.id
_entity.type
_entity.pdbx_description
1 polymer ?
#
loop_
_entity_poly.entity_id
_entity_poly.type
_entity_poly.pdbx_seq_one_letter_code
_entity_poly.pdbx_strand_id
1 'polypeptide(L)' 'MRTTFKRIAPLVPDLVNVFAQVAISPLETPEVKVLIGRAFAHLLSIYGQQMQPLLGSLSPTHANALASIAPKS' A
#
# COMPACT_ATOMS: atom_id res chain seq x y z
N MET A 1 5.27 -20.43 -17.76
CA MET A 1 5.39 -18.98 -18.04
C MET A 1 4.09 -18.30 -17.56
N ARG A 2 4.06 -17.67 -16.37
CA ARG A 2 2.85 -17.02 -15.83
C ARG A 2 2.86 -15.53 -16.19
N THR A 3 2.01 -15.11 -17.12
CA THR A 3 1.99 -13.76 -17.71
C THR A 3 0.97 -12.80 -17.09
N THR A 4 0.22 -13.21 -16.07
CA THR A 4 -0.88 -12.42 -15.48
C THR A 4 -0.45 -11.24 -14.63
N PHE A 5 0.72 -11.28 -13.97
CA PHE A 5 1.16 -10.21 -13.05
C PHE A 5 1.52 -8.89 -13.74
N LYS A 6 1.84 -8.92 -15.06
CA LYS A 6 2.14 -7.69 -15.83
C LYS A 6 0.91 -6.81 -16.03
N ARG A 7 -0.31 -7.37 -16.02
CA ARG A 7 -1.54 -6.61 -16.29
C ARG A 7 -2.01 -5.77 -15.10
N ILE A 8 -1.60 -6.13 -13.87
CA ILE A 8 -2.01 -5.44 -12.65
C ILE A 8 -1.00 -4.40 -12.18
N ALA A 9 0.26 -4.46 -12.63
CA ALA A 9 1.31 -3.52 -12.24
C ALA A 9 0.93 -2.04 -12.47
N PRO A 10 0.25 -1.65 -13.57
CA PRO A 10 -0.20 -0.28 -13.78
C PRO A 10 -1.26 0.20 -12.77
N LEU A 11 -1.96 -0.71 -12.08
CA LEU A 11 -3.02 -0.39 -11.11
C LEU A 11 -2.48 -0.26 -9.68
N VAL A 12 -1.23 -0.65 -9.44
CA VAL A 12 -0.60 -0.60 -8.11
C VAL A 12 -0.57 0.83 -7.54
N PRO A 13 -0.25 1.88 -8.31
CA PRO A 13 -0.32 3.26 -7.82
C PRO A 13 -1.69 3.64 -7.27
N ASP A 14 -2.75 3.34 -8.03
CA ASP A 14 -4.13 3.66 -7.64
C ASP A 14 -4.54 2.88 -6.39
N LEU A 15 -4.16 1.60 -6.30
CA LEU A 15 -4.44 0.77 -5.13
C LEU A 15 -3.74 1.31 -3.87
N VAL A 16 -2.48 1.75 -3.97
CA VAL A 16 -1.75 2.37 -2.85
C VAL A 16 -2.39 3.69 -2.42
N ASN A 17 -2.88 4.48 -3.37
CA ASN A 17 -3.62 5.71 -3.05
C ASN A 17 -4.92 5.41 -2.26
N VAL A 18 -5.66 4.38 -2.64
CA VAL A 18 -6.85 3.94 -1.89
C VAL A 18 -6.46 3.47 -0.49
N PHE A 19 -5.39 2.68 -0.36
CA PHE A 19 -4.90 2.22 0.95
C PHE A 19 -4.49 3.39 1.85
N ALA A 20 -3.85 4.41 1.30
CA ALA A 20 -3.50 5.61 2.04
C ALA A 20 -4.73 6.34 2.60
N GLN A 21 -5.80 6.46 1.79
CA GLN A 21 -7.06 7.07 2.21
C GLN A 21 -7.73 6.26 3.33
N VAL A 22 -7.73 4.94 3.23
CA VAL A 22 -8.25 4.05 4.29
C VAL A 22 -7.42 4.18 5.58
N ALA A 23 -6.10 4.28 5.46
CA ALA A 23 -5.21 4.42 6.62
C ALA A 23 -5.53 5.69 7.44
N ILE A 24 -5.77 6.82 6.77
CA ILE A 24 -6.08 8.10 7.43
C ILE A 24 -7.56 8.26 7.81
N SER A 25 -8.45 7.42 7.26
CA SER A 25 -9.89 7.56 7.51
C SER A 25 -10.21 7.33 9.00
N PRO A 26 -10.95 8.24 9.64
CA PRO A 26 -11.42 8.06 11.01
C PRO A 26 -12.63 7.12 11.10
N LEU A 27 -13.27 6.80 9.96
CA LEU A 27 -14.47 5.96 9.90
C LEU A 27 -14.14 4.47 9.85
N GLU A 28 -12.91 4.13 9.49
CA GLU A 28 -12.49 2.75 9.28
C GLU A 28 -12.04 2.09 10.59
N THR A 29 -12.44 0.84 10.78
CA THR A 29 -12.13 0.11 12.00
C THR A 29 -10.66 -0.30 12.06
N PRO A 30 -10.11 -0.58 13.27
CA PRO A 30 -8.75 -1.08 13.41
C PRO A 30 -8.47 -2.35 12.60
N GLU A 31 -9.45 -3.26 12.50
CA GLU A 31 -9.32 -4.53 11.79
C GLU A 31 -9.13 -4.31 10.28
N VAL A 32 -9.88 -3.38 9.69
CA VAL A 32 -9.72 -2.99 8.28
C VAL A 32 -8.31 -2.44 8.06
N LYS A 33 -7.83 -1.56 8.95
CA LYS A 33 -6.49 -0.98 8.85
C LYS A 33 -5.39 -2.04 8.95
N VAL A 34 -5.57 -3.07 9.79
CA VAL A 34 -4.64 -4.21 9.86
C VAL A 34 -4.60 -4.99 8.54
N LEU A 35 -5.76 -5.25 7.93
CA LEU A 35 -5.84 -5.95 6.64
C LEU A 35 -5.17 -5.15 5.52
N ILE A 36 -5.40 -3.83 5.47
CA ILE A 36 -4.75 -2.93 4.52
C ILE A 36 -3.23 -2.91 4.74
N GLY A 37 -2.77 -2.81 5.98
CA GLY A 37 -1.34 -2.84 6.29
C GLY A 37 -0.65 -4.13 5.80
N ARG A 38 -1.30 -5.29 5.98
CA ARG A 38 -0.79 -6.57 5.46
C ARG A 38 -0.77 -6.62 3.94
N ALA A 39 -1.85 -6.16 3.29
CA ALA A 39 -1.92 -6.11 1.83
C ALA A 39 -0.84 -5.17 1.25
N PHE A 40 -0.63 -4.01 1.87
CA PHE A 40 0.41 -3.07 1.49
C PHE A 40 1.81 -3.68 1.65
N ALA A 41 2.11 -4.32 2.78
CA ALA A 41 3.38 -5.03 2.96
C ALA A 41 3.60 -6.14 1.92
N HIS A 42 2.53 -6.84 1.51
CA HIS A 42 2.61 -7.83 0.44
C HIS A 42 2.97 -7.19 -0.91
N LEU A 43 2.38 -6.02 -1.26
CA LEU A 43 2.77 -5.27 -2.46
C LEU A 43 4.24 -4.86 -2.43
N LEU A 44 4.73 -4.37 -1.28
CA LEU A 44 6.16 -4.05 -1.11
C LEU A 44 7.05 -5.28 -1.36
N SER A 45 6.65 -6.45 -0.87
CA SER A 45 7.39 -7.70 -1.12
C SER A 45 7.38 -8.15 -2.58
N ILE A 46 6.30 -7.89 -3.33
CA ILE A 46 6.18 -8.30 -4.74
C ILE A 46 6.96 -7.35 -5.65
N TYR A 47 6.77 -6.04 -5.45
CA TYR A 47 7.25 -5.02 -6.38
C TYR A 47 8.60 -4.41 -5.96
N GLY A 48 8.98 -4.55 -4.68
CA GLY A 48 10.28 -4.15 -4.15
C GLY A 48 10.66 -2.73 -4.56
N GLN A 49 11.80 -2.59 -5.25
CA GLN A 49 12.32 -1.29 -5.69
C GLN A 49 11.40 -0.53 -6.65
N GLN A 50 10.50 -1.21 -7.37
CA GLN A 50 9.54 -0.55 -8.25
C GLN A 50 8.53 0.31 -7.47
N MET A 51 8.40 0.09 -6.16
CA MET A 51 7.56 0.91 -5.29
C MET A 51 8.23 2.25 -4.92
N GLN A 52 9.55 2.41 -5.04
CA GLN A 52 10.25 3.61 -4.57
C GLN A 52 9.71 4.92 -5.15
N PRO A 53 9.48 5.05 -6.48
CA PRO A 53 8.92 6.28 -7.04
C PRO A 53 7.49 6.57 -6.54
N LEU A 54 6.71 5.52 -6.29
CA LEU A 54 5.35 5.63 -5.77
C LEU A 54 5.35 6.04 -4.30
N LEU A 55 6.22 5.46 -3.47
CA LEU A 55 6.36 5.84 -2.07
C LEU A 55 6.88 7.27 -1.92
N GLY A 56 7.80 7.69 -2.79
CA GLY A 56 8.32 9.05 -2.83
C GLY A 56 7.32 10.11 -3.31
N SER A 57 6.23 9.72 -3.98
CA SER A 57 5.18 10.66 -4.41
C SER A 57 4.03 10.81 -3.40
N LEU A 58 4.00 9.99 -2.35
CA LEU A 58 3.00 10.11 -1.28
C LEU A 58 3.25 11.37 -0.44
N SER A 59 2.16 11.98 0.04
CA SER A 59 2.27 13.03 1.05
C SER A 59 2.82 12.44 2.36
N PRO A 60 3.51 13.25 3.20
CA PRO A 60 4.02 12.77 4.49
C PRO A 60 2.92 12.14 5.36
N THR A 61 1.71 12.70 5.36
CA THR A 61 0.56 12.17 6.09
C THR A 61 0.18 10.76 5.64
N HIS A 62 0.08 10.54 4.33
CA HIS A 62 -0.25 9.23 3.76
C HIS A 62 0.86 8.20 4.00
N ALA A 63 2.12 8.59 3.79
CA ALA A 63 3.27 7.73 4.01
C ALA A 63 3.35 7.27 5.49
N ASN A 64 3.21 8.20 6.43
CA ASN A 64 3.24 7.90 7.85
C ASN A 64 2.07 7.01 8.29
N ALA A 65 0.87 7.27 7.76
CA ALA A 65 -0.30 6.46 8.06
C ALA A 65 -0.12 5.01 7.59
N LEU A 66 0.31 4.81 6.34
CA LEU A 66 0.62 3.47 5.81
C LEU A 66 1.72 2.77 6.61
N ALA A 67 2.79 3.49 6.97
CA ALA A 67 3.89 2.94 7.77
C ALA A 67 3.43 2.52 9.17
N SER A 68 2.50 3.25 9.79
CA SER A 68 2.00 2.95 11.14
C SER A 68 1.11 1.70 11.20
N ILE A 69 0.44 1.34 10.10
CA ILE A 69 -0.44 0.16 10.02
C ILE A 69 0.25 -1.05 9.38
N ALA A 70 1.39 -0.85 8.71
CA ALA A 70 2.16 -1.95 8.13
C ALA A 70 2.69 -2.87 9.25
N PRO A 71 2.68 -4.20 9.06
CA PRO A 71 3.31 -5.13 9.99
C PRO A 71 4.79 -4.77 10.19
N LYS A 72 5.24 -4.76 11.45
CA LYS A 72 6.66 -4.70 11.77
C LYS A 72 7.27 -6.07 11.50
N SER A 73 8.44 -6.11 10.86
CA SER A 73 9.24 -7.32 10.65
C SER A 73 9.67 -7.96 11.96
#